data_AF-A1YSG8-F1
#
_entry.id   AF-A1YSG8-F1
#
_cell.length_a   1.000
_cell.length_b   1.000
_cell.length_c   1.000
_cell.angle_alpha   90.00
_cell.angle_beta   90.00
_cell.angle_gamma   90.00
#
_symmetry.space_group_name_H-M   'P 1'
#
loop_
_entity.id
_entity.type
_entity.pdbx_description
1 polymer ?
#
loop_
_entity_poly.entity_id
_entity_poly.type
_entity_poly.pdbx_seq_one_letter_code
_entity_poly.pdbx_strand_id
1 'polypeptide(L)'
;DPRYAYEMGKVAGLEAAAVGCNASFAPIMDLSRNWRNPIIANRTWGANVDQVIELSKEYMRGIMEHGIVPFAKHFPGDGIDERD
;
A
#
# COMPACT_ATOMS: atom_id res chain seq x y z
N ASP A 1 -1.28 11.33 7.79
CA ASP A 1 0.07 11.79 8.17
C ASP A 1 1.09 10.85 7.52
N PRO A 2 1.95 11.36 6.63
CA PRO A 2 3.02 10.62 5.96
C PRO A 2 3.92 9.81 6.92
N ARG A 3 4.13 10.31 8.14
CA ARG A 3 4.94 9.64 9.17
C ARG A 3 4.45 8.22 9.47
N TYR A 4 3.13 8.03 9.59
CA TYR A 4 2.58 6.71 9.93
C TYR A 4 2.67 5.72 8.78
N ALA A 5 2.63 6.17 7.52
CA ALA A 5 2.82 5.30 6.37
C ALA A 5 4.26 4.78 6.30
N TYR A 6 5.24 5.65 6.59
CA TYR A 6 6.64 5.25 6.71
C TYR A 6 6.85 4.22 7.82
N GLU A 7 6.37 4.49 9.03
CA GLU A 7 6.51 3.55 10.16
C GLU A 7 5.80 2.21 9.88
N MET A 8 4.64 2.23 9.22
CA MET A 8 3.96 1.02 8.77
C MET A 8 4.81 0.20 7.79
N GLY A 9 5.44 0.86 6.81
CA GLY A 9 6.37 0.20 5.89
C GLY A 9 7.58 -0.38 6.61
N LYS A 10 8.15 0.36 7.56
CA LYS A 10 9.30 -0.06 8.37
C LYS A 10 9.00 -1.30 9.21
N VAL A 11 7.88 -1.32 9.94
CA VAL A 11 7.46 -2.48 10.73
C VAL A 11 7.23 -3.70 9.84
N ALA A 12 6.51 -3.53 8.72
CA ALA A 12 6.29 -4.61 7.76
C ALA A 12 7.61 -5.15 7.19
N GLY A 13 8.57 -4.27 6.88
CA GLY A 13 9.88 -4.64 6.37
C GLY A 13 10.70 -5.41 7.38
N LEU A 14 10.73 -4.94 8.64
CA LEU A 14 11.44 -5.58 9.74
C LEU A 14 10.95 -7.00 10.00
N GLU A 15 9.63 -7.18 10.09
CA GLU A 15 9.02 -8.49 10.34
C GLU A 15 9.20 -9.45 9.16
N ALA A 16 9.01 -8.94 7.93
CA ALA A 16 9.21 -9.73 6.71
C ALA A 16 10.67 -10.21 6.60
N ALA A 17 11.64 -9.33 6.84
CA ALA A 17 13.05 -9.68 6.82
C ALA A 17 13.41 -10.73 7.89
N ALA A 18 12.82 -10.63 9.08
CA ALA A 18 13.07 -11.57 10.18
C ALA A 18 12.65 -13.01 9.86
N VAL A 19 11.68 -13.21 8.98
CA VAL A 19 11.23 -14.53 8.53
C VAL A 19 11.83 -14.96 7.17
N GLY A 20 12.76 -14.17 6.62
CA GLY A 20 13.45 -14.48 5.37
C GLY A 20 12.69 -14.09 4.10
N CYS A 21 11.62 -13.29 4.20
CA CYS A 21 10.99 -12.70 3.02
C CYS A 21 11.91 -11.64 2.39
N ASN A 22 11.74 -11.43 1.09
CA ASN A 22 12.52 -10.47 0.31
C ASN A 22 11.65 -9.55 -0.57
N ALA A 23 10.33 -9.75 -0.58
CA ALA A 23 9.38 -8.94 -1.31
C ALA A 23 8.05 -8.86 -0.58
N SER A 24 7.29 -7.82 -0.86
CA SER A 24 5.94 -7.59 -0.33
C SER A 24 5.01 -7.13 -1.44
N PHE A 25 3.84 -7.76 -1.55
CA PHE A 25 2.77 -7.31 -2.45
C PHE A 25 2.00 -6.14 -1.84
N ALA A 26 2.71 -5.05 -1.57
CA ALA A 26 2.23 -3.78 -1.04
C ALA A 26 3.14 -2.65 -1.55
N PRO A 27 2.65 -1.39 -1.63
CA PRO A 27 1.37 -0.90 -1.14
C PRO A 27 0.21 -1.06 -2.13
N ILE A 28 -1.01 -0.93 -1.61
CA ILE A 28 -2.22 -0.73 -2.42
C ILE A 28 -2.25 0.74 -2.85
N MET A 29 -2.40 0.97 -4.15
CA MET A 29 -2.42 2.29 -4.79
C MET A 29 -3.73 2.56 -5.55
N ASP A 30 -4.73 1.68 -5.42
CA ASP A 30 -6.06 1.88 -5.99
C ASP A 30 -6.78 3.06 -5.35
N LEU A 31 -7.75 3.65 -6.04
CA LEU A 31 -8.52 4.78 -5.52
C LEU A 31 -9.90 4.29 -5.06
N SER A 32 -10.28 4.55 -3.81
CA SER A 32 -11.62 4.24 -3.31
C SER A 32 -12.65 5.22 -3.88
N ARG A 33 -13.09 5.00 -5.13
CA ARG A 33 -14.05 5.86 -5.83
C ARG A 33 -15.48 5.35 -5.72
N ASN A 34 -15.66 4.03 -5.62
CA ASN A 34 -16.94 3.40 -5.41
C ASN A 34 -17.02 2.82 -3.99
N TRP A 35 -17.90 3.38 -3.16
CA TRP A 35 -18.13 2.91 -1.79
C TRP A 35 -18.75 1.49 -1.73
N ARG A 36 -19.31 1.00 -2.85
CA ARG A 36 -19.81 -0.37 -2.99
C ARG A 36 -18.71 -1.36 -3.39
N ASN A 37 -17.50 -0.92 -3.71
CA ASN A 37 -16.40 -1.81 -4.03
C ASN A 37 -16.07 -2.70 -2.82
N PRO A 38 -16.18 -4.03 -2.94
CA PRO A 38 -16.10 -4.93 -1.80
C PRO A 38 -14.66 -5.22 -1.36
N ILE A 39 -13.67 -4.97 -2.22
CA ILE A 39 -12.31 -5.50 -2.05
C ILE A 39 -11.24 -4.45 -1.75
N ILE A 40 -11.38 -3.21 -2.23
CA ILE A 40 -10.42 -2.12 -2.00
C ILE A 40 -10.77 -1.24 -0.81
N ALA A 41 -12.07 -1.04 -0.53
CA ALA A 41 -12.64 -0.16 0.50
C ALA A 41 -11.64 0.40 1.53
N ASN A 42 -11.40 -0.31 2.64
CA ASN A 42 -10.53 0.09 3.75
C ASN A 42 -9.06 -0.38 3.58
N ARG A 43 -8.72 -0.95 2.42
CA ARG A 43 -7.37 -1.43 2.09
C ARG A 43 -6.53 -0.39 1.36
N THR A 44 -7.13 0.65 0.79
CA THR A 44 -6.43 1.79 0.18
C THR A 44 -6.27 2.96 1.15
N TRP A 45 -5.38 3.89 0.82
CA TRP A 45 -5.17 5.17 1.49
C TRP A 45 -6.33 6.15 1.34
N GLY A 46 -7.19 5.95 0.34
CA GLY A 46 -8.40 6.76 0.15
C GLY A 46 -8.75 7.00 -1.32
N ALA A 47 -9.45 8.11 -1.57
CA ALA A 47 -9.91 8.51 -2.90
C ALA A 47 -9.07 9.64 -3.54
N ASN A 48 -8.25 10.32 -2.73
CA ASN A 48 -7.43 11.45 -3.17
C ASN A 48 -6.10 10.95 -3.75
N VAL A 49 -5.79 11.37 -4.99
CA VAL A 49 -4.62 10.92 -5.74
C VAL A 49 -3.31 11.35 -5.07
N ASP A 50 -3.20 12.61 -4.68
CA ASP A 50 -1.97 13.15 -4.08
C ASP A 50 -1.67 12.47 -2.74
N GLN A 51 -2.70 12.24 -1.93
CA GLN A 51 -2.59 11.50 -0.68
C GLN A 51 -2.13 10.06 -0.92
N VAL A 52 -2.72 9.34 -1.89
CA VAL A 52 -2.33 7.96 -2.22
C VAL A 52 -0.87 7.90 -2.67
N ILE A 53 -0.43 8.86 -3.50
CA ILE A 53 0.97 8.95 -3.96
C ILE A 53 1.91 9.21 -2.78
N GLU A 54 1.60 10.19 -1.95
CA GLU A 54 2.44 10.58 -0.79
C GLU A 54 2.59 9.40 0.17
N LEU A 55 1.48 8.83 0.65
CA LEU A 55 1.51 7.74 1.64
C LEU A 55 2.14 6.47 1.07
N SER A 56 1.92 6.16 -0.21
CA SER A 56 2.55 4.99 -0.84
C SER A 56 4.07 5.14 -0.95
N LYS A 57 4.56 6.35 -1.28
CA LYS A 57 6.01 6.62 -1.32
C LYS A 57 6.65 6.46 0.05
N GLU A 58 6.01 6.96 1.10
CA GLU A 58 6.50 6.81 2.47
C GLU A 58 6.54 5.35 2.92
N TYR A 59 5.46 4.59 2.65
CA TYR A 59 5.42 3.16 2.93
C TYR A 59 6.55 2.40 2.20
N MET A 60 6.70 2.67 0.89
CA MET A 60 7.77 2.06 0.11
C MET A 60 9.16 2.42 0.65
N ARG A 61 9.37 3.66 1.11
CA ARG A 61 10.64 4.03 1.76
C ARG A 61 10.89 3.19 3.01
N GLY A 62 9.90 3.08 3.90
CA GLY A 62 10.06 2.32 5.15
C GLY A 62 10.34 0.83 4.92
N ILE A 63 9.64 0.20 3.97
CA ILE A 63 9.81 -1.24 3.74
C ILE A 63 11.14 -1.57 3.03
N MET A 64 11.61 -0.69 2.14
CA MET A 64 12.87 -0.88 1.40
C MET A 64 14.12 -0.73 2.29
N GLU A 65 14.04 -0.01 3.42
CA GLU A 65 15.15 0.06 4.39
C GLU A 65 15.51 -1.31 4.98
N HIS A 66 14.60 -2.27 4.94
CA HIS A 66 14.81 -3.65 5.40
C HIS A 66 15.07 -4.64 4.26
N GLY A 67 15.39 -4.16 3.06
CA GLY A 67 15.74 -5.00 1.92
C GLY A 67 14.54 -5.74 1.28
N ILE A 68 13.31 -5.31 1.59
CA ILE A 68 12.09 -5.89 1.02
C ILE A 68 11.67 -5.09 -0.21
N VAL A 69 11.48 -5.77 -1.33
CA VAL A 69 10.99 -5.18 -2.59
C VAL A 69 9.47 -4.96 -2.53
N PRO A 70 8.96 -3.71 -2.58
CA PRO A 70 7.53 -3.45 -2.64
C PRO A 70 6.99 -3.60 -4.07
N PHE A 71 5.77 -4.12 -4.19
CA PHE A 71 5.01 -4.16 -5.43
C PHE A 71 3.71 -3.37 -5.29
N ALA A 72 3.68 -2.20 -5.93
CA ALA A 72 2.47 -1.40 -6.05
C ALA A 72 1.39 -2.16 -6.83
N LYS A 73 0.15 -2.12 -6.34
CA LYS A 73 -0.99 -2.85 -6.90
C LYS A 73 -2.30 -2.06 -6.75
N HIS A 74 -3.34 -2.33 -7.54
CA HIS A 74 -3.48 -3.42 -8.51
C HIS A 74 -3.67 -2.84 -9.91
N PHE A 75 -2.61 -2.83 -10.74
CA PHE A 75 -2.73 -2.31 -12.10
C PHE A 75 -3.79 -3.08 -12.90
N PRO A 76 -4.70 -2.41 -13.65
CA PRO A 76 -4.70 -0.98 -14.01
C PRO A 76 -5.36 -0.02 -13.01
N GLY A 77 -5.86 -0.53 -11.89
CA GLY A 77 -6.52 0.22 -10.83
C GLY A 77 -7.88 -0.38 -10.53
N ASP A 78 -8.06 -0.85 -9.31
CA ASP A 78 -9.36 -1.26 -8.76
C ASP A 78 -10.03 -0.06 -8.04
N GLY A 79 -11.16 -0.26 -7.37
CA GLY A 79 -11.89 0.75 -6.60
C GLY A 79 -12.97 1.49 -7.39
N ILE A 80 -13.23 1.09 -8.64
CA ILE A 80 -14.35 1.59 -9.47
C ILE A 80 -15.51 0.59 -9.49
N ASP A 81 -15.25 -0.68 -9.76
CA ASP A 81 -16.30 -1.70 -9.86
C ASP A 81 -16.88 -2.04 -8.48
N GLU A 82 -18.07 -2.64 -8.45
CA GLU A 82 -18.73 -3.14 -7.22
C GLU A 82 -18.63 -4.64 -7.05
N ARG A 83 -17.87 -5.29 -7.94
CA ARG A 83 -17.62 -6.72 -7.97
C ARG A 83 -16.23 -6.98 -7.41
N ASP A 84 -16.08 -8.15 -6.81
CA ASP A 84 -14.79 -8.80 -6.58
C ASP A 84 -14.54 -9.73 -7.78
#